data_AF-A0A1M2ZF09-F1
#
_entry.id   AF-A0A1M2ZF09-F1
#
_cell.length_a   1.000
_cell.length_b   1.000
_cell.length_c   1.000
_cell.angle_alpha   90.00
_cell.angle_beta   90.00
_cell.angle_gamma   90.00
#
_symmetry.space_group_name_H-M   'P 1'
#
loop_
_entity.id
_entity.type
_entity.pdbx_description
1 polymer ?
#
loop_
_entity_poly.entity_id
_entity_poly.type
_entity_poly.pdbx_seq_one_letter_code
_entity_poly.pdbx_strand_id
1 'polypeptide(L)'
;MANITNLTPADDCEFISILTPCLQLVAPVGMTLDAQDTWFEAARLALAEVPADLLRRGAKTAMSEADHPAKIVPAIMRAVGDDLAWRRRNQRATAERDAGARDALPAPGQESVTAAEVDAICKRFGVGRYSAATGAADPSRPAVVATHADPNRPCRAPTREDYIRLGVDPAVLDEIESKRGKK
;
A
#
# COMPACT_ATOMS: atom_id res chain seq x y z
N MET A 1 -18.25 -19.38 16.32
CA MET A 1 -18.30 -17.98 15.85
C MET A 1 -17.87 -17.97 14.40
N ALA A 2 -18.68 -17.42 13.49
CA ALA A 2 -18.28 -17.30 12.09
C ALA A 2 -17.08 -16.35 11.97
N ASN A 3 -16.05 -16.74 11.24
CA ASN A 3 -14.88 -15.90 11.02
C ASN A 3 -15.28 -14.74 10.09
N ILE A 4 -15.39 -13.54 10.65
CA ILE A 4 -15.96 -12.37 10.00
C ILE A 4 -15.14 -11.90 8.77
N THR A 5 -13.89 -12.36 8.63
CA THR A 5 -12.99 -12.00 7.53
C THR A 5 -12.76 -13.14 6.54
N ASN A 6 -13.42 -14.30 6.72
CA ASN A 6 -13.23 -15.44 5.84
C ASN A 6 -13.84 -15.17 4.45
N LEU A 7 -13.03 -15.40 3.41
CA LEU A 7 -13.41 -15.26 2.00
C LEU A 7 -13.30 -16.59 1.22
N THR A 8 -12.98 -17.69 1.91
CA THR A 8 -12.90 -19.02 1.32
C THR A 8 -14.30 -19.45 0.86
N PRO A 9 -14.49 -19.68 -0.45
CA PRO A 9 -15.76 -20.15 -0.98
C PRO A 9 -16.07 -21.57 -0.47
N ALA A 10 -17.35 -21.94 -0.49
CA ALA A 10 -17.75 -23.31 -0.20
C ALA A 10 -17.10 -24.29 -1.21
N ASP A 11 -16.71 -25.46 -0.72
CA ASP A 11 -16.41 -26.59 -1.60
C ASP A 11 -17.69 -27.11 -2.27
N ASP A 12 -17.57 -27.93 -3.30
CA ASP A 12 -18.72 -28.32 -4.12
C ASP A 12 -19.71 -29.21 -3.35
N CYS A 13 -19.22 -30.09 -2.47
CA CYS A 13 -20.08 -30.92 -1.63
C CYS A 13 -20.88 -30.07 -0.64
N GLU A 14 -20.20 -29.10 0.00
CA GLU A 14 -20.80 -28.15 0.91
C GLU A 14 -21.81 -27.25 0.18
N PHE A 15 -21.47 -26.74 -1.00
CA PHE A 15 -22.35 -25.93 -1.84
C PHE A 15 -23.66 -26.65 -2.18
N ILE A 16 -23.55 -27.88 -2.70
CA ILE A 16 -24.71 -28.72 -3.03
C ILE A 16 -25.53 -28.98 -1.77
N SER A 17 -24.90 -29.37 -0.67
CA SER A 17 -25.61 -29.66 0.59
C SER A 17 -26.40 -28.46 1.12
N ILE A 18 -25.89 -27.23 0.92
CA ILE A 18 -26.53 -26.00 1.38
C ILE A 18 -27.72 -25.62 0.49
N LEU A 19 -27.60 -25.77 -0.83
CA LEU A 19 -28.61 -25.29 -1.78
C LEU A 19 -29.67 -26.32 -2.19
N THR A 20 -29.39 -27.62 -2.03
CA THR A 20 -30.39 -28.67 -2.29
C THR A 20 -31.72 -28.41 -1.58
N PRO A 21 -31.76 -28.10 -0.27
CA PRO A 21 -33.04 -27.79 0.39
C PRO A 21 -33.78 -26.61 -0.23
N CYS A 22 -33.07 -25.53 -0.59
CA CYS A 22 -33.67 -24.38 -1.25
C CYS A 22 -34.34 -24.77 -2.57
N LEU A 23 -33.62 -25.54 -3.41
CA LEU A 23 -34.13 -25.97 -4.69
C LEU A 23 -35.33 -26.91 -4.52
N GLN A 24 -35.25 -27.89 -3.61
CA GLN A 24 -36.33 -28.85 -3.38
C GLN A 24 -37.63 -28.21 -2.85
N LEU A 25 -37.55 -27.08 -2.15
CA LEU A 25 -38.73 -26.35 -1.67
C LEU A 25 -39.51 -25.65 -2.79
N VAL A 26 -38.82 -25.21 -3.85
CA VAL A 26 -39.43 -24.41 -4.93
C VAL A 26 -39.40 -25.11 -6.29
N ALA A 27 -38.81 -26.30 -6.36
CA ALA A 27 -38.66 -27.05 -7.61
C ALA A 27 -40.05 -27.29 -8.22
N PRO A 28 -40.29 -26.86 -9.47
CA PRO A 28 -41.56 -27.09 -10.13
C PRO A 28 -41.76 -28.58 -10.38
N VAL A 29 -43.02 -29.01 -10.31
CA VAL A 29 -43.41 -30.38 -10.67
C VAL A 29 -42.95 -30.66 -12.10
N GLY A 30 -42.10 -31.67 -12.28
CA GLY A 30 -41.54 -32.06 -13.59
C GLY A 30 -40.12 -31.57 -13.87
N MET A 31 -39.45 -30.88 -12.93
CA MET A 31 -38.02 -30.56 -13.07
C MET A 31 -37.18 -31.84 -13.08
N THR A 32 -36.55 -32.16 -14.22
CA THR A 32 -35.69 -33.34 -14.38
C THR A 32 -34.39 -33.19 -13.60
N LEU A 33 -33.69 -34.31 -13.36
CA LEU A 33 -32.37 -34.29 -12.73
C LEU A 33 -31.36 -33.48 -13.55
N ASP A 34 -31.32 -33.65 -14.88
CA ASP A 34 -30.45 -32.85 -15.77
C ASP A 34 -30.71 -31.34 -15.66
N ALA A 35 -31.98 -30.94 -15.47
CA ALA A 35 -32.34 -29.54 -15.26
C ALA A 35 -31.90 -29.04 -13.88
N GLN A 36 -31.94 -29.90 -12.85
CA GLN A 36 -31.41 -29.58 -11.52
C GLN A 36 -29.89 -29.41 -11.57
N ASP A 37 -29.17 -30.31 -12.24
CA ASP A 37 -27.71 -30.21 -12.39
C ASP A 37 -27.33 -28.94 -13.15
N THR A 38 -28.01 -28.65 -14.27
CA THR A 38 -27.80 -27.40 -15.02
C THR A 38 -28.04 -26.17 -14.16
N TRP A 39 -29.04 -26.21 -13.29
CA TRP A 39 -29.32 -25.13 -12.36
C TRP A 39 -28.21 -24.98 -11.30
N PHE A 40 -27.72 -26.08 -10.73
CA PHE A 40 -26.63 -26.05 -9.75
C PHE A 40 -25.34 -25.49 -10.35
N GLU A 41 -24.99 -25.87 -11.58
CA GLU A 41 -23.83 -25.32 -12.28
C GLU A 41 -23.96 -23.81 -12.48
N ALA A 42 -25.13 -23.33 -12.93
CA ALA A 42 -25.38 -21.90 -13.07
C ALA A 42 -25.33 -21.16 -11.72
N ALA A 43 -25.89 -21.75 -10.67
CA ALA A 43 -25.85 -21.21 -9.32
C ALA A 43 -24.41 -21.16 -8.78
N ARG A 44 -23.61 -22.18 -9.08
CA ARG A 44 -22.20 -22.27 -8.68
C ARG A 44 -21.37 -21.15 -9.27
N LEU A 45 -21.56 -20.87 -10.56
CA LEU A 45 -20.92 -19.75 -11.24
C LEU A 45 -21.33 -18.40 -10.63
N ALA A 46 -22.63 -18.21 -10.38
CA ALA A 46 -23.14 -16.96 -9.83
C ALA A 46 -22.67 -16.70 -8.38
N LEU A 47 -22.49 -17.76 -7.60
CA LEU A 47 -22.12 -17.71 -6.19
C LEU A 47 -20.66 -18.14 -5.92
N ALA A 48 -19.83 -18.22 -6.96
CA ALA A 48 -18.46 -18.74 -6.89
C ALA A 48 -17.61 -18.05 -5.83
N GLU A 49 -17.90 -16.77 -5.61
CA GLU A 49 -17.18 -15.87 -4.71
C GLU A 49 -17.78 -15.78 -3.31
N VAL A 50 -18.88 -16.47 -3.05
CA VAL A 50 -19.60 -16.39 -1.78
C VAL A 50 -18.98 -17.37 -0.78
N PRO A 51 -18.48 -16.89 0.36
CA PRO A 51 -17.92 -17.76 1.41
C PRO A 51 -18.98 -18.69 1.99
N ALA A 52 -18.56 -19.88 2.42
CA ALA A 52 -19.47 -20.91 2.92
C ALA A 52 -20.39 -20.46 4.07
N ASP A 53 -19.89 -19.62 4.97
CA ASP A 53 -20.67 -19.09 6.08
C ASP A 53 -21.74 -18.08 5.61
N LEU A 54 -21.40 -17.22 4.64
CA LEU A 54 -22.36 -16.32 4.01
C LEU A 54 -23.39 -17.11 3.20
N LEU A 55 -22.95 -18.12 2.44
CA LEU A 55 -23.83 -18.97 1.65
C LEU A 55 -24.88 -19.67 2.52
N ARG A 56 -24.48 -20.27 3.66
CA ARG A 56 -25.42 -20.86 4.63
C ARG A 56 -26.48 -19.88 5.11
N ARG A 57 -26.06 -18.67 5.47
CA ARG A 57 -26.98 -17.64 5.98
C ARG A 57 -27.92 -17.13 4.88
N GLY A 58 -27.40 -16.91 3.69
CA GLY A 58 -28.18 -16.52 2.52
C GLY A 58 -29.18 -17.60 2.13
N ALA A 59 -28.77 -18.86 2.11
CA ALA A 59 -29.64 -20.00 1.83
C ALA A 59 -30.78 -20.11 2.85
N LYS A 60 -30.49 -19.90 4.14
CA LYS A 60 -31.52 -19.85 5.19
C LYS A 60 -32.58 -18.78 4.92
N THR A 61 -32.16 -17.62 4.42
CA THR A 61 -33.08 -16.51 4.07
C THR A 61 -33.86 -16.83 2.80
N ALA A 62 -33.19 -17.42 1.80
CA ALA A 62 -33.81 -17.82 0.54
C ALA A 62 -34.89 -18.89 0.73
N MET A 63 -34.71 -19.84 1.66
CA MET A 63 -35.73 -20.85 1.97
C MET A 63 -37.08 -20.25 2.41
N SER A 64 -37.08 -19.05 3.02
CA SER A 64 -38.32 -18.39 3.45
C SER A 64 -38.89 -17.39 2.44
N GLU A 65 -38.08 -16.90 1.50
CA GLU A 65 -38.47 -15.79 0.60
C GLU A 65 -38.59 -16.20 -0.87
N ALA A 66 -37.86 -17.21 -1.31
CA ALA A 66 -37.88 -17.65 -2.71
C ALA A 66 -39.11 -18.52 -2.96
N ASP A 67 -39.85 -18.18 -4.02
CA ASP A 67 -41.04 -18.90 -4.50
C ASP A 67 -40.76 -19.64 -5.83
N HIS A 68 -39.56 -19.50 -6.38
CA HIS A 68 -39.17 -20.05 -7.67
C HIS A 68 -37.65 -20.28 -7.72
N PRO A 69 -37.13 -21.32 -8.41
CA PRO A 69 -35.68 -21.60 -8.49
C PRO A 69 -34.84 -20.40 -8.95
N ALA A 70 -35.37 -19.63 -9.90
CA ALA A 70 -34.73 -18.41 -10.41
C ALA A 70 -34.58 -17.29 -9.37
N LYS A 71 -35.33 -17.31 -8.26
CA LYS A 71 -35.26 -16.28 -7.20
C LYS A 71 -34.35 -16.66 -6.02
N ILE A 72 -33.92 -17.91 -5.93
CA ILE A 72 -33.02 -18.38 -4.83
C ILE A 72 -31.73 -17.57 -4.82
N VAL A 73 -30.99 -17.54 -5.94
CA VAL A 73 -29.69 -16.84 -6.04
C VAL A 73 -29.82 -15.33 -5.78
N PRO A 74 -30.81 -14.61 -6.38
CA PRO A 74 -31.06 -13.21 -6.03
C PRO A 74 -31.37 -12.98 -4.55
N ALA A 75 -32.15 -13.86 -3.91
CA ALA A 75 -32.46 -13.75 -2.48
C ALA A 75 -31.21 -13.93 -1.61
N ILE A 76 -30.36 -14.91 -1.93
CA ILE A 76 -29.06 -15.11 -1.27
C ILE A 76 -28.21 -13.84 -1.37
N MET A 77 -28.02 -13.31 -2.59
CA MET A 77 -27.19 -12.14 -2.83
C MET A 77 -27.72 -10.88 -2.14
N ARG A 78 -29.05 -10.71 -2.08
CA ARG A 78 -29.68 -9.62 -1.32
C ARG A 78 -29.37 -9.72 0.17
N ALA A 79 -29.40 -10.93 0.73
CA ALA A 79 -29.18 -11.16 2.16
C ALA A 79 -27.72 -10.99 2.58
N VAL A 80 -26.75 -11.19 1.67
CA VAL A 80 -25.32 -11.27 2.04
C VAL A 80 -24.40 -10.32 1.28
N GLY A 81 -24.92 -9.59 0.29
CA GLY A 81 -24.12 -8.75 -0.61
C GLY A 81 -23.31 -7.67 0.11
N ASP A 82 -23.91 -7.00 1.09
CA ASP A 82 -23.23 -5.94 1.86
C ASP A 82 -22.07 -6.48 2.70
N ASP A 83 -22.27 -7.64 3.34
CA ASP A 83 -21.24 -8.29 4.14
C ASP A 83 -20.10 -8.80 3.26
N LEU A 84 -20.41 -9.39 2.10
CA LEU A 84 -19.40 -9.82 1.14
C LEU A 84 -18.58 -8.63 0.62
N ALA A 85 -19.26 -7.54 0.26
CA ALA A 85 -18.60 -6.31 -0.19
C ALA A 85 -17.73 -5.69 0.91
N TRP A 86 -18.21 -5.70 2.15
CA TRP A 86 -17.43 -5.26 3.31
C TRP A 86 -16.18 -6.12 3.53
N ARG A 87 -16.29 -7.46 3.51
CA ARG A 87 -15.15 -8.37 3.66
C ARG A 87 -14.08 -8.13 2.60
N ARG A 88 -14.49 -7.96 1.34
CA ARG A 88 -13.59 -7.66 0.22
C ARG A 88 -12.87 -6.33 0.40
N ARG A 89 -13.59 -5.28 0.80
CA ARG A 89 -12.98 -3.96 1.09
C ARG A 89 -11.97 -4.06 2.23
N ASN A 90 -12.33 -4.76 3.31
CA ASN A 90 -11.43 -4.92 4.46
C ASN A 90 -10.17 -5.71 4.09
N GLN A 91 -10.28 -6.79 3.31
CA GLN A 91 -9.12 -7.57 2.88
C GLN A 91 -8.18 -6.74 2.00
N ARG A 92 -8.72 -5.94 1.08
CA ARG A 92 -7.91 -5.01 0.26
C ARG A 92 -7.20 -3.98 1.12
N ALA A 93 -7.90 -3.35 2.05
CA ALA A 93 -7.30 -2.38 2.96
C ALA A 93 -6.18 -2.98 3.82
N THR A 94 -6.33 -4.24 4.27
CA THR A 94 -5.26 -4.96 4.97
C THR A 94 -4.08 -5.24 4.05
N ALA A 95 -4.32 -5.74 2.83
CA ALA A 95 -3.26 -6.01 1.86
C ALA A 95 -2.48 -4.74 1.46
N GLU A 96 -3.16 -3.61 1.31
CA GLU A 96 -2.55 -2.30 1.04
C GLU A 96 -1.69 -1.82 2.22
N ARG A 97 -2.16 -2.01 3.46
CA ARG A 97 -1.36 -1.72 4.67
C ARG A 97 -0.12 -2.59 4.76
N ASP A 98 -0.26 -3.89 4.49
CA ASP A 98 0.86 -4.83 4.54
C ASP A 98 1.88 -4.54 3.44
N ALA A 99 1.42 -4.15 2.24
CA ALA A 99 2.30 -3.69 1.16
C ALA A 99 3.03 -2.39 1.55
N GLY A 100 2.31 -1.39 2.06
CA GLY A 100 2.92 -0.14 2.55
C GLY A 100 3.90 -0.35 3.70
N ALA A 101 3.67 -1.35 4.57
CA ALA A 101 4.60 -1.72 5.62
C ALA A 101 5.88 -2.38 5.09
N ARG A 102 5.81 -3.14 3.98
CA ARG A 102 6.98 -3.70 3.30
C ARG A 102 7.81 -2.63 2.58
N ASP A 103 7.14 -1.63 2.03
CA ASP A 103 7.77 -0.52 1.30
C ASP A 103 8.21 0.63 2.22
N ALA A 104 7.94 0.54 3.53
CA ALA A 104 8.37 1.53 4.50
C ALA A 104 9.90 1.50 4.65
N LEU A 105 10.53 2.66 4.48
CA LEU A 105 11.93 2.88 4.87
C LEU A 105 12.10 2.48 6.34
N PRO A 106 13.21 1.81 6.71
CA PRO A 106 13.49 1.53 8.11
C PRO A 106 13.54 2.82 8.91
N ALA A 107 13.18 2.72 10.20
CA ALA A 107 13.13 3.88 11.08
C ALA A 107 14.49 4.61 11.07
N PRO A 108 14.50 5.96 11.11
CA PRO A 108 15.75 6.73 11.16
C PRO A 108 16.66 6.22 12.29
N GLY A 109 17.87 5.77 11.93
CA GLY A 109 18.86 5.24 12.89
C GLY A 109 18.92 3.71 13.01
N GLN A 110 18.12 2.94 12.26
CA GLN A 110 18.23 1.48 12.18
C GLN A 110 19.19 0.99 11.08
N GLU A 111 19.51 1.84 10.10
CA GLU A 111 20.54 1.56 9.07
C GLU A 111 21.92 2.04 9.55
N SER A 112 22.46 1.42 10.60
CA SER A 112 23.86 1.66 10.95
C SER A 112 24.75 0.82 10.04
N VAL A 113 25.25 1.44 8.96
CA VAL A 113 26.37 0.90 8.18
C VAL A 113 27.55 0.74 9.13
N THR A 114 28.11 -0.46 9.21
CA THR A 114 29.24 -0.73 10.11
C THR A 114 30.46 0.07 9.69
N ALA A 115 31.35 0.41 10.64
CA ALA A 115 32.59 1.14 10.32
C ALA A 115 33.44 0.44 9.24
N ALA A 116 33.37 -0.89 9.16
CA ALA A 116 34.04 -1.69 8.14
C ALA A 116 33.42 -1.51 6.74
N GLU A 117 32.10 -1.43 6.65
CA GLU A 117 31.40 -1.16 5.38
C GLU A 117 31.66 0.27 4.89
N VAL A 118 31.72 1.25 5.81
CA VAL A 118 32.09 2.63 5.48
C VAL A 118 33.51 2.70 4.90
N ASP A 119 34.48 2.00 5.49
CA ASP A 119 35.86 1.94 4.98
C ASP A 119 35.92 1.29 3.58
N ALA A 120 35.17 0.20 3.38
CA ALA A 120 35.07 -0.47 2.08
C ALA A 120 34.48 0.44 0.99
N ILE A 121 33.44 1.23 1.32
CA ILE A 121 32.84 2.21 0.42
C ILE A 121 33.85 3.32 0.09
N CYS A 122 34.52 3.88 1.09
CA CYS A 122 35.53 4.94 0.89
C CYS A 122 36.67 4.45 -0.02
N LYS A 123 37.14 3.22 0.20
CA LYS A 123 38.16 2.59 -0.64
C LYS A 123 37.69 2.37 -2.08
N ARG A 124 36.43 1.95 -2.28
CA ARG A 124 35.85 1.73 -3.61
C ARG A 124 35.77 3.01 -4.43
N PHE A 125 35.42 4.13 -3.81
CA PHE A 125 35.19 5.41 -4.49
C PHE A 125 36.39 6.37 -4.43
N GLY A 126 37.52 5.94 -3.84
CA GLY A 126 38.73 6.77 -3.74
C GLY A 126 38.54 8.02 -2.89
N VAL A 127 37.51 8.05 -2.04
CA VAL A 127 37.25 9.15 -1.12
C VAL A 127 38.25 9.02 0.03
N GLY A 128 39.11 10.03 0.19
CA GLY A 128 40.16 10.04 1.21
C GLY A 128 39.59 9.71 2.60
N ARG A 129 40.28 8.80 3.30
CA ARG A 129 39.95 8.28 4.64
C ARG A 129 39.13 9.27 5.47
N TYR A 130 37.92 8.89 5.85
CA TYR A 130 37.33 9.40 7.09
C TYR A 130 38.28 8.99 8.21
N SER A 131 39.29 9.80 8.48
CA SER A 131 40.21 9.51 9.57
C SER A 131 39.38 9.61 10.84
N ALA A 132 39.16 8.47 11.50
CA ALA A 132 38.66 8.37 12.86
C ALA A 132 39.62 9.01 13.90
N ALA A 133 40.59 9.82 13.45
CA ALA A 133 41.54 10.55 14.28
C ALA A 133 41.07 11.97 14.66
N THR A 134 39.89 12.41 14.19
CA THR A 134 39.17 13.50 14.86
C THR A 134 38.30 12.83 15.93
N GLY A 135 38.65 13.04 17.19
CA GLY A 135 38.25 12.21 18.34
C GLY A 135 36.78 11.78 18.34
N ALA A 136 36.56 10.57 18.84
CA ALA A 136 35.27 9.91 19.04
C ALA A 136 34.15 10.90 19.40
N ALA A 137 33.45 11.39 18.38
CA ALA A 137 32.20 12.10 18.55
C ALA A 137 31.12 11.01 18.65
N ASP A 138 30.45 10.99 19.80
CA ASP A 138 29.22 10.23 20.02
C ASP A 138 28.30 10.35 18.79
N PRO A 139 27.90 9.24 18.14
CA PRO A 139 27.05 9.28 16.95
C PRO A 139 25.66 9.87 17.23
N SER A 140 25.26 9.99 18.50
CA SER A 140 24.02 10.62 18.94
C SER A 140 24.15 12.15 19.06
N ARG A 141 25.37 12.69 18.96
CA ARG A 141 25.65 14.11 19.16
C ARG A 141 25.77 14.80 17.80
N PRO A 142 24.94 15.79 17.49
CA PRO A 142 25.06 16.53 16.25
C PRO A 142 26.46 17.15 16.16
N ALA A 143 27.09 17.02 14.99
CA ALA A 143 28.38 17.65 14.74
C ALA A 143 28.26 19.15 15.03
N VAL A 144 29.13 19.66 15.90
CA VAL A 144 29.19 21.10 16.20
C VAL A 144 29.86 21.75 15.00
N VAL A 145 29.06 22.13 14.01
CA VAL A 145 29.48 23.04 12.96
C VAL A 145 29.79 24.36 13.66
N ALA A 146 31.03 24.83 13.58
CA ALA A 146 31.40 26.15 14.08
C ALA A 146 30.60 27.19 13.27
N THR A 147 29.46 27.61 13.82
CA THR A 147 28.60 28.67 13.25
C THR A 147 29.26 30.02 13.49
N HIS A 148 30.34 30.29 12.76
CA HIS A 148 30.78 31.64 12.48
C HIS A 148 30.41 32.02 11.05
N ALA A 149 29.12 31.97 10.74
CA ALA A 149 28.54 32.67 9.59
C ALA A 149 27.04 32.81 9.81
N ASP A 150 26.56 34.05 9.82
CA ASP A 150 25.18 34.41 9.52
C ASP A 150 24.65 33.53 8.36
N PRO A 151 23.51 32.84 8.50
CA PRO A 151 22.98 31.93 7.46
C PRO A 151 22.68 32.63 6.13
N ASN A 152 22.61 33.97 6.10
CA ASN A 152 22.48 34.76 4.88
C ASN A 152 23.82 35.24 4.31
N ARG A 153 24.95 34.91 4.96
CA ARG A 153 26.27 35.30 4.49
C ARG A 153 26.86 34.17 3.65
N PRO A 154 27.21 34.42 2.38
CA PRO A 154 27.83 33.40 1.56
C PRO A 154 29.16 32.96 2.17
N CYS A 155 29.46 31.66 2.08
CA CYS A 155 30.66 31.02 2.63
C CYS A 155 31.98 31.64 2.12
N ARG A 156 31.91 32.45 1.06
CA ARG A 156 32.98 33.24 0.49
C ARG A 156 32.40 34.56 -0.04
N ALA A 157 33.17 35.64 0.04
CA ALA A 157 32.80 36.88 -0.64
C ALA A 157 32.73 36.65 -2.17
N PRO A 158 31.60 36.95 -2.84
CA PRO A 158 31.48 36.82 -4.29
C PRO A 158 32.57 37.60 -5.03
N THR A 159 33.15 36.97 -6.05
CA THR A 159 34.17 37.57 -6.90
C THR A 159 33.56 38.18 -8.16
N ARG A 160 34.30 39.06 -8.86
CA ARG A 160 33.85 39.68 -10.13
C ARG A 160 33.40 38.64 -11.15
N GLU A 161 34.10 37.52 -11.22
CA GLU A 161 33.82 36.40 -12.11
C GLU A 161 32.51 35.69 -11.78
N ASP A 162 32.15 35.61 -10.49
CA ASP A 162 30.88 35.05 -10.04
C ASP A 162 29.69 35.91 -10.52
N TYR A 163 29.84 37.24 -10.52
CA TYR A 163 28.80 38.15 -11.04
C TYR A 163 28.64 38.03 -12.56
N ILE A 164 29.75 37.94 -13.30
CA ILE A 164 29.71 37.73 -14.75
C ILE A 164 29.03 36.41 -15.08
N ARG A 165 29.33 35.34 -14.33
CA ARG A 165 28.70 34.02 -14.49
C ARG A 165 27.20 34.04 -14.23
N LEU A 166 26.73 34.91 -13.34
CA LEU A 166 25.31 35.14 -13.06
C LEU A 166 24.63 36.07 -14.09
N GLY A 167 25.34 36.46 -15.15
CA GLY A 167 24.80 37.25 -16.25
C GLY A 167 24.82 38.76 -16.00
N VAL A 168 25.55 39.23 -14.98
CA VAL A 168 25.76 40.67 -14.77
C VAL A 168 26.73 41.19 -15.81
N ASP A 169 26.33 42.23 -16.54
CA ASP A 169 27.18 42.87 -17.55
C ASP A 169 28.44 43.45 -16.89
N PRO A 170 29.65 43.13 -17.40
CA PRO A 170 30.90 43.65 -16.86
C PRO A 170 30.96 45.18 -16.80
N ALA A 171 30.25 45.91 -17.67
CA ALA A 171 30.20 47.37 -17.63
C ALA A 171 29.50 47.91 -16.36
N VAL A 172 28.51 47.17 -15.83
CA VAL A 172 27.81 47.51 -14.59
C VAL A 172 28.73 47.28 -13.38
N LEU A 173 29.56 46.24 -13.42
CA LEU A 173 30.53 45.97 -12.36
C LEU A 173 31.62 47.06 -12.29
N ASP A 174 32.07 47.56 -13.45
CA ASP A 174 33.05 48.65 -13.52
C ASP A 174 32.50 49.96 -12.93
N GLU A 175 31.23 50.26 -13.15
CA GLU A 175 30.57 51.42 -12.56
C GLU A 175 30.42 51.29 -11.02
N ILE A 176 30.11 50.08 -10.54
CA ILE A 176 30.01 49.77 -9.11
C ILE A 176 31.39 49.89 -8.43
N GLU A 177 32.44 49.38 -9.06
CA GLU A 177 33.81 49.47 -8.56
C GLU A 177 34.33 50.92 -8.57
N SER A 178 34.03 51.69 -9.62
CA SER A 178 34.34 53.13 -9.71
C SER A 178 33.64 53.97 -8.63
N LYS A 179 32.38 53.64 -8.29
CA LYS A 179 31.64 54.29 -7.19
C LYS A 179 32.15 53.87 -5.80
N ARG A 180 32.73 52.67 -5.67
CA ARG A 180 33.29 52.16 -4.41
C ARG A 180 34.63 52.79 -4.03
N GLY A 181 35.40 53.25 -5.00
CA GLY A 181 36.69 53.93 -4.80
C GLY A 181 36.61 55.45 -4.52
N LYS A 182 35.41 56.02 -4.42
CA LYS A 182 35.17 57.47 -4.26
C LYS A 182 34.69 57.88 -2.86
N LYS A 183 35.04 57.10 -1.84
CA LYS A 183 34.81 57.41 -0.43
C LYS A 183 36.11 57.47 0.34
#